data_AF-A0A8I1UYZ2-F1
#
_entry.id   AF-A0A8I1UYZ2-F1
#
_cell.length_a   1.000
_cell.length_b   1.000
_cell.length_c   1.000
_cell.angle_alpha   90.00
_cell.angle_beta   90.00
_cell.angle_gamma   90.00
#
_symmetry.space_group_name_H-M   'P 1'
#
loop_
_entity.id
_entity.type
_entity.pdbx_description
1 polymer ?
#
loop_
_entity_poly.entity_id
_entity_poly.type
_entity_poly.pdbx_seq_one_letter_code
_entity_poly.pdbx_strand_id
1 'polypeptide(L)'
;MNGEPAGAASPTVIDVAELVPCARHIHPAELTAGDLLFDTSGRLHPITDTTAMHGGNAISALLDDGHRVWLWNAEPIIAVLARETPPSVTFYERVFDPLDSAGWAAGDPRVIDIVTDTAVWEPDDGNPIAWAVDQLGRHGTLEASSSPPFTTHTWYSHTGVDFARSGATVDTSAHLSGFTPAEAEAIGARITAPPRRTPTPAPEASLMRAPVLAASRGRAPGGLIR
;
A
#
# COMPACT_ATOMS: atom_id res chain seq x y z
N MET A 1 -0.94 19.31 -38.95
CA MET A 1 -1.90 18.88 -37.91
C MET A 1 -1.50 17.45 -37.57
N ASN A 2 -0.63 17.29 -36.57
CA ASN A 2 -0.17 15.96 -36.14
C ASN A 2 -1.04 15.59 -34.95
N GLY A 3 -1.92 14.60 -35.13
CA GLY A 3 -2.72 14.05 -34.04
C GLY A 3 -1.82 13.26 -33.11
N GLU A 4 -1.83 13.63 -31.83
CA GLU A 4 -1.33 12.76 -30.76
C GLU A 4 -2.14 11.45 -30.74
N PRO A 5 -1.50 10.29 -30.60
CA PRO A 5 -2.22 9.05 -30.44
C PRO A 5 -2.91 9.03 -29.06
N ALA A 6 -4.16 8.61 -29.08
CA ALA A 6 -5.00 8.44 -27.91
C ALA A 6 -4.40 7.40 -26.94
N GLY A 7 -4.38 7.76 -25.65
CA GLY A 7 -4.43 6.82 -24.53
C GLY A 7 -3.39 5.71 -24.54
N ALA A 8 -2.11 6.06 -24.33
CA ALA A 8 -1.18 5.07 -23.80
C ALA A 8 -1.69 4.65 -22.42
N ALA A 9 -2.22 3.43 -22.30
CA ALA A 9 -2.43 2.80 -21.01
C ALA A 9 -1.13 2.93 -20.22
N SER A 10 -1.20 3.51 -19.02
CA SER A 10 -0.05 3.60 -18.13
C SER A 10 0.54 2.19 -18.01
N PRO A 11 1.86 2.01 -18.19
CA PRO A 11 2.46 0.68 -18.10
C PRO A 11 2.06 0.09 -16.74
N THR A 12 1.47 -1.10 -16.76
CA THR A 12 1.28 -1.89 -15.54
C THR A 12 2.66 -2.06 -14.91
N VAL A 13 2.89 -1.35 -13.82
CA VAL A 13 4.11 -1.46 -13.02
C VAL A 13 4.03 -2.83 -12.35
N ILE A 14 4.74 -3.81 -12.92
CA ILE A 14 4.88 -5.14 -12.33
C ILE A 14 5.74 -5.00 -11.09
N ASP A 15 5.28 -5.55 -9.97
CA ASP A 15 6.06 -5.53 -8.74
C ASP A 15 7.28 -6.44 -8.89
N VAL A 16 8.44 -5.98 -8.41
CA VAL A 16 9.66 -6.78 -8.47
C VAL A 16 9.52 -8.09 -7.68
N ALA A 17 8.71 -8.11 -6.61
CA ALA A 17 8.43 -9.31 -5.83
C ALA A 17 7.65 -10.36 -6.64
N GLU A 18 6.91 -9.97 -7.67
CA GLU A 18 6.24 -10.90 -8.60
C GLU A 18 7.22 -11.55 -9.59
N LEU A 19 8.37 -10.92 -9.83
CA LEU A 19 9.40 -11.41 -10.77
C LEU A 19 10.52 -12.17 -10.06
N VAL A 20 10.87 -11.74 -8.85
CA VAL A 20 11.97 -12.30 -8.07
C VAL A 20 11.44 -12.60 -6.66
N PRO A 21 11.22 -13.88 -6.32
CA PRO A 21 10.82 -14.28 -4.98
C PRO A 21 11.76 -13.69 -3.93
N CYS A 22 11.21 -13.24 -2.81
CA CYS A 22 11.94 -12.61 -1.71
C CYS A 22 12.65 -11.29 -2.06
N ALA A 23 12.38 -10.67 -3.21
CA ALA A 23 12.72 -9.27 -3.43
C ALA A 23 11.84 -8.39 -2.54
N ARG A 24 12.47 -7.56 -1.70
CA ARG A 24 11.82 -6.73 -0.70
C ARG A 24 12.34 -5.30 -0.79
N HIS A 25 11.50 -4.34 -0.42
CA HIS A 25 11.97 -2.98 -0.18
C HIS A 25 12.72 -2.94 1.14
N ILE A 26 13.89 -2.32 1.16
CA ILE A 26 14.75 -2.32 2.35
C ILE A 26 15.58 -1.03 2.41
N HIS A 27 15.72 -0.44 3.59
CA HIS A 27 16.74 0.59 3.80
C HIS A 27 18.12 -0.06 3.79
N PRO A 28 19.12 0.50 3.11
CA PRO A 28 20.47 -0.08 3.06
C PRO A 28 21.06 -0.49 4.42
N ALA A 29 20.70 0.19 5.52
CA ALA A 29 21.17 -0.12 6.87
C ALA A 29 20.65 -1.45 7.43
N GLU A 30 19.61 -2.02 6.82
CA GLU A 30 19.03 -3.30 7.19
C GLU A 30 19.67 -4.50 6.46
N LEU A 31 20.56 -4.23 5.49
CA LEU A 31 21.30 -5.25 4.76
C LEU A 31 22.19 -6.04 5.71
N THR A 32 22.23 -7.35 5.48
CA THR A 32 23.05 -8.29 6.24
C THR A 32 23.81 -9.23 5.31
N ALA A 33 24.85 -9.87 5.84
CA ALA A 33 25.53 -10.92 5.09
C ALA A 33 24.56 -12.05 4.73
N GLY A 34 24.59 -12.48 3.46
CA GLY A 34 23.67 -13.46 2.88
C GLY A 34 22.54 -12.85 2.06
N ASP A 35 22.19 -11.57 2.25
CA ASP A 35 21.26 -10.87 1.36
C ASP A 35 21.90 -10.67 -0.02
N LEU A 36 21.09 -10.53 -1.07
CA LEU A 36 21.56 -10.42 -2.45
C LEU A 36 21.21 -9.07 -3.05
N LEU A 37 22.16 -8.47 -3.77
CA LEU A 37 21.95 -7.27 -4.57
C LEU A 37 22.04 -7.58 -6.06
N PHE A 38 21.27 -6.85 -6.86
CA PHE A 38 21.39 -6.87 -8.30
C PHE A 38 22.60 -6.05 -8.75
N ASP A 39 23.41 -6.60 -9.64
CA ASP A 39 24.38 -5.82 -10.40
C ASP A 39 23.71 -5.08 -11.58
N THR A 40 24.50 -4.32 -12.34
CA THR A 40 24.01 -3.57 -13.51
C THR A 40 23.57 -4.45 -14.68
N SER A 41 23.90 -5.74 -14.66
CA SER A 41 23.45 -6.74 -15.63
C SER A 41 22.18 -7.47 -15.20
N GLY A 42 21.70 -7.23 -13.97
CA GLY A 42 20.58 -7.93 -13.36
C GLY A 42 20.95 -9.26 -12.70
N ARG A 43 22.24 -9.57 -12.55
CA ARG A 43 22.72 -10.74 -11.83
C ARG A 43 22.70 -10.48 -10.33
N LEU A 44 22.35 -11.51 -9.55
CA LEU A 44 22.36 -11.45 -8.09
C LEU A 44 23.75 -11.80 -7.53
N HIS A 45 24.20 -10.97 -6.60
CA HIS A 45 25.46 -11.14 -5.87
C HIS A 45 25.20 -11.18 -4.36
N PRO A 46 25.63 -12.25 -3.66
CA PRO A 46 25.58 -12.32 -2.21
C PRO A 46 26.45 -11.26 -1.56
N ILE A 47 25.92 -10.65 -0.50
CA ILE A 47 26.67 -9.79 0.39
C ILE A 47 27.44 -10.67 1.37
N THR A 48 28.75 -10.50 1.45
CA THR A 48 29.61 -11.20 2.41
C THR A 48 29.83 -10.41 3.69
N ASP A 49 29.78 -9.08 3.62
CA ASP A 49 29.99 -8.18 4.76
C ASP A 49 29.32 -6.83 4.55
N THR A 50 28.88 -6.19 5.64
CA THR A 50 28.26 -4.87 5.65
C THR A 50 28.89 -3.98 6.70
N THR A 51 29.18 -2.73 6.34
CA THR A 51 29.71 -1.74 7.28
C THR A 51 28.89 -0.46 7.25
N ALA A 52 28.37 -0.06 8.42
CA ALA A 52 27.71 1.22 8.61
C ALA A 52 28.73 2.33 8.87
N MET A 53 28.58 3.45 8.20
CA MET A 53 29.46 4.62 8.27
C MET A 53 28.64 5.89 8.46
N HIS A 54 29.28 6.96 8.93
CA HIS A 54 28.63 8.26 9.16
C HIS A 54 27.36 8.16 10.03
N GLY A 55 27.43 7.39 11.12
CA GLY A 55 26.29 7.19 12.02
C GLY A 55 25.14 6.38 11.40
N GLY A 56 25.40 5.59 10.34
CA GLY A 56 24.39 4.77 9.66
C GLY A 56 23.85 5.39 8.37
N ASN A 57 24.25 6.63 8.03
CA ASN A 57 23.79 7.30 6.81
C ASN A 57 24.35 6.67 5.53
N ALA A 58 25.57 6.11 5.59
CA ALA A 58 26.19 5.43 4.47
C ALA A 58 26.45 3.98 4.83
N ILE A 59 26.07 3.06 3.95
CA ILE A 59 26.29 1.63 4.14
C ILE A 59 27.17 1.14 3.00
N SER A 60 28.20 0.39 3.36
CA SER A 60 29.00 -0.34 2.37
C SER A 60 28.67 -1.82 2.45
N ALA A 61 28.47 -2.44 1.29
CA ALA A 61 28.24 -3.88 1.14
C ALA A 61 29.37 -4.48 0.29
N LEU A 62 30.04 -5.51 0.81
CA LEU A 62 31.02 -6.29 0.06
C LEU A 62 30.30 -7.47 -0.59
N LEU A 63 30.45 -7.60 -1.90
CA LEU A 63 29.89 -8.68 -2.69
C LEU A 63 30.86 -9.86 -2.76
N ASP A 64 30.33 -11.04 -3.10
CA ASP A 64 31.08 -12.29 -3.24
C ASP A 64 32.22 -12.26 -4.27
N ASP A 65 32.10 -11.41 -5.29
CA ASP A 65 33.10 -11.18 -6.33
C ASP A 65 34.22 -10.19 -5.92
N GLY A 66 34.14 -9.66 -4.69
CA GLY A 66 35.11 -8.72 -4.13
C GLY A 66 34.81 -7.25 -4.43
N HIS A 67 33.75 -6.93 -5.17
CA HIS A 67 33.32 -5.55 -5.37
C HIS A 67 32.64 -4.97 -4.13
N ARG A 68 32.89 -3.69 -3.85
CA ARG A 68 32.25 -2.96 -2.75
C ARG A 68 31.29 -1.91 -3.30
N VAL A 69 30.04 -2.02 -2.90
CA VAL A 69 28.97 -1.07 -3.25
C VAL A 69 28.76 -0.12 -2.08
N TRP A 70 28.47 1.14 -2.40
CA TRP A 70 28.23 2.22 -1.45
C TRP A 70 26.81 2.74 -1.63
N LEU A 71 26.02 2.69 -0.56
CA LEU A 71 24.61 2.98 -0.57
C LEU A 71 24.31 4.08 0.46
N TRP A 72 23.50 5.05 0.06
CA TRP A 72 22.96 6.05 0.99
C TRP A 72 21.68 5.53 1.62
N ASN A 73 21.59 5.57 2.95
CA ASN A 73 20.46 5.08 3.72
C ASN A 73 19.23 6.03 3.73
N ALA A 74 19.15 6.95 2.76
CA ALA A 74 18.09 7.95 2.73
C ALA A 74 16.80 7.45 2.07
N GLU A 75 16.93 6.53 1.11
CA GLU A 75 15.79 5.95 0.38
C GLU A 75 15.90 4.42 0.38
N PRO A 76 14.76 3.70 0.46
CA PRO A 76 14.74 2.26 0.29
C PRO A 76 15.24 1.83 -1.09
N ILE A 77 15.89 0.67 -1.12
CA ILE A 77 16.27 -0.04 -2.33
C ILE A 77 15.53 -1.36 -2.42
N ILE A 78 15.66 -2.05 -3.56
CA ILE A 78 15.22 -3.43 -3.71
C ILE A 78 16.42 -4.35 -3.50
N ALA A 79 16.27 -5.33 -2.60
CA ALA A 79 17.23 -6.42 -2.41
C ALA A 79 16.48 -7.76 -2.27
N VAL A 80 17.16 -8.87 -2.53
CA VAL A 80 16.59 -10.21 -2.28
C VAL A 80 17.07 -10.69 -0.92
N LEU A 81 16.14 -10.90 0.00
CA LEU A 81 16.46 -11.28 1.37
C LEU A 81 16.45 -12.80 1.50
N ALA A 82 17.61 -13.39 1.77
CA ALA A 82 17.72 -14.84 1.98
C ALA A 82 17.13 -15.29 3.34
N ARG A 83 16.84 -14.33 4.23
CA ARG A 83 16.17 -14.55 5.52
C ARG A 83 14.66 -14.66 5.31
N GLU A 84 14.15 -15.89 5.28
CA GLU A 84 12.71 -16.13 5.17
C GLU A 84 12.03 -16.07 6.54
N THR A 85 11.47 -14.90 6.85
CA THR A 85 10.36 -14.80 7.81
C THR A 85 9.13 -14.33 7.02
N PRO A 86 8.10 -15.18 6.85
CA PRO A 86 6.89 -14.79 6.15
C PRO A 86 6.26 -13.56 6.83
N PRO A 87 5.88 -12.53 6.05
CA PRO A 87 5.12 -11.40 6.58
C PRO A 87 3.81 -11.88 7.21
N SER A 88 3.41 -11.26 8.32
CA SER A 88 2.15 -11.56 8.99
C SER A 88 1.54 -10.31 9.62
N VAL A 89 0.22 -10.28 9.68
CA VAL A 89 -0.57 -9.26 10.39
C VAL A 89 -1.34 -9.97 11.50
N THR A 90 -1.10 -9.57 12.75
CA THR A 90 -1.86 -10.06 13.91
C THR A 90 -2.79 -8.98 14.42
N PHE A 91 -4.08 -9.27 14.42
CA PHE A 91 -5.15 -8.42 14.93
C PHE A 91 -5.49 -8.78 16.38
N TYR A 92 -5.64 -7.77 17.22
CA TYR A 92 -6.08 -7.89 18.60
C TYR A 92 -7.34 -7.04 18.78
N GLU A 93 -8.48 -7.69 19.01
CA GLU A 93 -9.76 -7.05 19.29
C GLU A 93 -10.06 -7.14 20.77
N ARG A 94 -10.49 -6.02 21.35
CA ARG A 94 -11.02 -5.93 22.71
C ARG A 94 -12.47 -5.49 22.60
N VAL A 95 -13.38 -6.32 23.09
CA VAL A 95 -14.81 -5.98 23.15
C VAL A 95 -15.11 -5.44 24.54
N PHE A 96 -15.67 -4.25 24.61
CA PHE A 96 -16.01 -3.59 25.87
C PHE A 96 -17.45 -3.83 26.27
N ASP A 97 -17.69 -3.86 27.58
CA ASP A 97 -19.02 -3.94 28.16
C ASP A 97 -19.80 -2.65 27.86
N PRO A 98 -20.89 -2.69 27.07
CA PRO A 98 -21.71 -1.50 26.84
C PRO A 98 -22.47 -1.06 28.11
N LEU A 99 -22.57 -1.93 29.12
CA LEU A 99 -23.28 -1.63 30.38
C LEU A 99 -22.36 -1.02 31.45
N ASP A 100 -21.04 -0.98 31.23
CA ASP A 100 -20.07 -0.44 32.19
C ASP A 100 -19.97 1.09 32.14
N SER A 101 -21.07 1.77 32.48
CA SER A 101 -21.13 3.23 32.47
C SER A 101 -20.06 3.91 33.34
N ALA A 102 -19.63 3.26 34.43
CA ALA A 102 -18.59 3.78 35.32
C ALA A 102 -17.19 3.70 34.67
N GLY A 103 -16.84 2.57 34.05
CA GLY A 103 -15.59 2.42 33.33
C GLY A 103 -15.50 3.35 32.12
N TRP A 104 -16.59 3.49 31.36
CA TRP A 104 -16.66 4.48 30.26
C TRP A 104 -16.43 5.91 30.75
N ALA A 105 -17.04 6.30 31.87
CA ALA A 105 -16.84 7.63 32.45
C ALA A 105 -15.41 7.86 32.97
N ALA A 106 -14.73 6.81 33.40
CA ALA A 106 -13.34 6.85 33.89
C ALA A 106 -12.30 6.71 32.77
N GLY A 107 -12.72 6.37 31.54
CA GLY A 107 -11.80 6.08 30.42
C GLY A 107 -11.15 4.69 30.49
N ASP A 108 -11.67 3.78 31.31
CA ASP A 108 -11.20 2.40 31.45
C ASP A 108 -12.41 1.44 31.49
N PRO A 109 -13.12 1.27 30.35
CA PRO A 109 -14.26 0.38 30.28
C PRO A 109 -13.84 -1.09 30.41
N ARG A 110 -14.65 -1.86 31.12
CA ARG A 110 -14.45 -3.30 31.29
C ARG A 110 -14.41 -4.02 29.94
N VAL A 111 -13.38 -4.84 29.74
CA VAL A 111 -13.29 -5.76 28.60
C VAL A 111 -14.07 -7.05 28.92
N ILE A 112 -14.94 -7.46 27.99
CA ILE A 112 -15.78 -8.67 28.12
C ILE A 112 -15.33 -9.79 27.19
N ASP A 113 -14.60 -9.47 26.12
CA ASP A 113 -14.04 -10.46 25.19
C ASP A 113 -12.75 -9.94 24.57
N ILE A 114 -11.85 -10.86 24.23
CA ILE A 114 -10.61 -10.59 23.51
C ILE A 114 -10.49 -11.60 22.37
N VAL A 115 -10.36 -11.09 21.15
CA VAL A 115 -10.12 -11.93 19.96
C VAL A 115 -8.73 -11.63 19.44
N THR A 116 -8.02 -12.69 19.05
CA THR A 116 -6.73 -12.57 18.36
C THR A 116 -6.81 -13.39 17.09
N ASP A 117 -6.48 -12.76 15.98
CA ASP A 117 -6.46 -13.39 14.66
C ASP A 117 -5.14 -13.04 13.96
N THR A 118 -4.57 -14.00 13.24
CA THR A 118 -3.30 -13.82 12.54
C THR A 118 -3.43 -14.26 11.10
N ALA A 119 -3.24 -13.31 10.19
CA ALA A 119 -3.08 -13.58 8.77
C ALA A 119 -1.59 -13.68 8.43
N VAL A 120 -1.21 -14.70 7.67
CA VAL A 120 0.16 -14.90 7.17
C VAL A 120 0.13 -14.72 5.66
N TRP A 121 1.09 -13.96 5.13
CA TRP A 121 1.24 -13.74 3.70
C TRP A 121 1.81 -14.99 3.03
N GLU A 122 1.19 -15.41 1.93
CA GLU A 122 1.70 -16.46 1.05
C GLU A 122 2.20 -15.85 -0.27
N PRO A 123 3.17 -16.48 -0.98
CA PRO A 123 3.72 -15.93 -2.21
C PRO A 123 2.69 -15.64 -3.33
N ASP A 124 1.56 -16.34 -3.32
CA ASP A 124 0.45 -16.15 -4.25
C ASP A 124 -0.49 -14.99 -3.86
N ASP A 125 -0.34 -14.40 -2.67
CA ASP A 125 -1.04 -13.19 -2.24
C ASP A 125 -0.50 -11.91 -2.95
N GLY A 126 0.56 -12.03 -3.76
CA GLY A 126 1.18 -10.91 -4.49
C GLY A 126 2.07 -10.05 -3.60
N ASN A 127 2.19 -8.75 -3.88
CA ASN A 127 3.07 -7.87 -3.09
C ASN A 127 2.66 -7.83 -1.60
N PRO A 128 3.59 -8.13 -0.64
CA PRO A 128 3.29 -8.14 0.79
C PRO A 128 2.82 -6.79 1.34
N ILE A 129 3.28 -5.65 0.80
CA ILE A 129 2.80 -4.30 1.14
C ILE A 129 1.32 -4.15 0.75
N ALA A 130 0.96 -4.55 -0.48
CA ALA A 130 -0.41 -4.41 -0.97
C ALA A 130 -1.37 -5.34 -0.21
N TRP A 131 -0.94 -6.58 0.02
CA TRP A 131 -1.64 -7.54 0.86
C TRP A 131 -1.89 -7.01 2.26
N ALA A 132 -0.87 -6.48 2.94
CA ALA A 132 -1.01 -5.94 4.30
C ALA A 132 -2.00 -4.77 4.36
N VAL A 133 -1.95 -3.87 3.36
CA VAL A 133 -2.90 -2.75 3.26
C VAL A 133 -4.33 -3.26 3.09
N ASP A 134 -4.54 -4.32 2.29
CA ASP A 134 -5.86 -4.93 2.11
C ASP A 134 -6.36 -5.61 3.38
N GLN A 135 -5.51 -6.39 4.08
CA GLN A 135 -5.83 -6.99 5.37
C GLN A 135 -6.24 -5.92 6.39
N LEU A 136 -5.45 -4.86 6.54
CA LEU A 136 -5.77 -3.75 7.45
C LEU A 136 -7.08 -3.06 7.03
N GLY A 137 -7.30 -2.85 5.72
CA GLY A 137 -8.51 -2.22 5.21
C GLY A 137 -9.80 -3.02 5.47
N ARG A 138 -9.73 -4.36 5.47
CA ARG A 138 -10.88 -5.23 5.79
C ARG A 138 -11.29 -5.14 7.27
N HIS A 139 -10.38 -4.83 8.17
CA HIS A 139 -10.59 -4.83 9.63
C HIS A 139 -10.87 -3.43 10.23
N GLY A 140 -11.15 -2.41 9.42
CA GLY A 140 -11.67 -1.11 9.87
C GLY A 140 -10.77 0.10 9.59
N THR A 141 -11.32 1.31 9.77
CA THR A 141 -10.73 2.58 9.28
C THR A 141 -9.38 2.94 9.91
N LEU A 142 -8.51 3.46 9.04
CA LEU A 142 -7.07 3.62 9.16
C LEU A 142 -6.67 4.92 9.88
N GLU A 143 -7.05 5.09 11.14
CA GLU A 143 -6.53 6.18 11.97
C GLU A 143 -5.26 5.75 12.73
N ALA A 144 -4.28 6.65 12.80
CA ALA A 144 -3.05 6.41 13.54
C ALA A 144 -3.37 6.21 15.03
N SER A 145 -2.83 5.13 15.62
CA SER A 145 -3.07 4.77 17.02
C SER A 145 -2.79 5.94 17.97
N SER A 146 -3.73 6.20 18.88
CA SER A 146 -3.58 7.18 19.97
C SER A 146 -2.98 6.57 21.25
N SER A 147 -2.64 5.27 21.24
CA SER A 147 -2.19 4.52 22.41
C SER A 147 -0.64 4.46 22.57
N PRO A 148 -0.10 4.51 23.81
CA PRO A 148 1.34 4.54 24.10
C PRO A 148 2.04 3.20 23.77
N PRO A 149 3.38 3.20 23.61
CA PRO A 149 4.06 2.54 22.50
C PRO A 149 4.03 1.03 22.66
N PHE A 150 3.24 0.35 21.84
CA PHE A 150 3.53 -1.03 21.50
C PHE A 150 4.57 -1.01 20.37
N THR A 151 5.65 -1.74 20.62
CA THR A 151 6.91 -1.82 19.87
C THR A 151 6.79 -1.60 18.37
N THR A 152 7.86 -1.07 17.78
CA THR A 152 8.13 -0.97 16.33
C THR A 152 7.22 -1.91 15.54
N HIS A 153 6.29 -1.33 14.77
CA HIS A 153 5.29 -1.99 13.91
C HIS A 153 3.87 -2.25 14.47
N THR A 154 3.37 -1.41 15.38
CA THR A 154 1.92 -1.35 15.71
C THR A 154 1.25 -0.20 14.97
N TRP A 155 0.20 -0.48 14.19
CA TRP A 155 -0.26 0.45 13.14
C TRP A 155 -1.65 1.06 13.35
N TYR A 156 -2.54 0.48 14.17
CA TYR A 156 -3.89 1.02 14.32
C TYR A 156 -4.52 0.77 15.70
N SER A 157 -5.50 1.62 16.03
CA SER A 157 -6.54 1.39 17.04
C SER A 157 -7.85 1.93 16.45
N HIS A 158 -8.81 1.08 16.07
CA HIS A 158 -10.16 1.54 15.69
C HIS A 158 -11.13 1.25 16.81
N THR A 159 -11.85 2.26 17.27
CA THR A 159 -12.99 2.09 18.18
C THR A 159 -14.28 2.14 17.37
N GLY A 160 -14.93 0.98 17.20
CA GLY A 160 -16.17 0.82 16.43
C GLY A 160 -17.30 0.22 17.26
N VAL A 161 -18.50 0.16 16.69
CA VAL A 161 -19.65 -0.53 17.30
C VAL A 161 -19.93 -1.80 16.50
N ASP A 162 -19.82 -2.96 17.13
CA ASP A 162 -20.19 -4.25 16.51
C ASP A 162 -21.66 -4.56 16.80
N PHE A 163 -22.51 -4.31 15.79
CA PHE A 163 -23.95 -4.56 15.87
C PHE A 163 -24.30 -6.06 15.89
N ALA A 164 -23.43 -6.95 15.38
CA ALA A 164 -23.63 -8.39 15.51
C ALA A 164 -23.42 -8.84 16.96
N ARG A 165 -22.56 -8.14 17.71
CA ARG A 165 -22.32 -8.34 19.15
C ARG A 165 -23.11 -7.35 20.02
N SER A 166 -24.39 -7.14 19.70
CA SER A 166 -25.31 -6.32 20.50
C SER A 166 -24.95 -4.82 20.61
N GLY A 167 -24.19 -4.27 19.66
CA GLY A 167 -23.76 -2.87 19.70
C GLY A 167 -22.63 -2.62 20.70
N ALA A 168 -21.86 -3.65 21.04
CA ALA A 168 -20.67 -3.51 21.88
C ALA A 168 -19.63 -2.64 21.18
N THR A 169 -18.93 -1.81 21.96
CA THR A 169 -17.78 -1.09 21.45
C THR A 169 -16.61 -2.05 21.32
N VAL A 170 -15.92 -2.02 20.19
CA VAL A 170 -14.74 -2.86 19.90
C VAL A 170 -13.57 -1.94 19.63
N ASP A 171 -12.45 -2.18 20.32
CA ASP A 171 -11.14 -1.61 19.99
C ASP A 171 -10.28 -2.66 19.31
N THR A 172 -9.83 -2.40 18.09
CA THR A 172 -8.96 -3.32 17.36
C THR A 172 -7.62 -2.70 17.05
N SER A 173 -6.55 -3.46 17.28
CA SER A 173 -5.18 -3.10 16.92
C SER A 173 -4.52 -4.17 16.06
N ALA A 174 -3.50 -3.79 15.28
CA ALA A 174 -2.74 -4.71 14.44
C ALA A 174 -1.25 -4.54 14.62
N HIS A 175 -0.57 -5.68 14.59
CA HIS A 175 0.87 -5.80 14.65
C HIS A 175 1.39 -6.43 13.35
N LEU A 176 2.37 -5.78 12.72
CA LEU A 176 3.05 -6.31 11.53
C LEU A 176 4.34 -7.02 11.96
N SER A 177 4.53 -8.26 11.50
CA SER A 177 5.75 -9.05 11.73
C SER A 177 6.29 -9.60 10.42
N GLY A 178 7.61 -9.81 10.31
CA GLY A 178 8.26 -10.29 9.08
C GLY A 178 8.34 -9.27 7.94
N PHE A 179 7.97 -8.02 8.19
CA PHE A 179 8.17 -6.89 7.28
C PHE A 179 9.52 -6.21 7.53
N THR A 180 10.13 -5.68 6.48
CA THR A 180 11.25 -4.75 6.66
C THR A 180 10.72 -3.41 7.18
N PRO A 181 11.52 -2.62 7.94
CA PRO A 181 11.24 -1.22 8.22
C PRO A 181 10.76 -0.41 7.00
N ALA A 182 11.42 -0.51 5.85
CA ALA A 182 11.01 0.20 4.64
C ALA A 182 9.61 -0.19 4.14
N GLU A 183 9.24 -1.47 4.24
CA GLU A 183 7.89 -1.92 3.87
C GLU A 183 6.85 -1.46 4.88
N ALA A 184 7.18 -1.54 6.16
CA ALA A 184 6.30 -1.05 7.21
C ALA A 184 6.01 0.45 7.01
N GLU A 185 7.03 1.27 6.73
CA GLU A 185 6.88 2.68 6.35
C GLU A 185 6.00 2.87 5.11
N ALA A 186 6.18 2.05 4.07
CA ALA A 186 5.37 2.11 2.86
C ALA A 186 3.89 1.74 3.11
N ILE A 187 3.63 0.75 3.97
CA ILE A 187 2.28 0.39 4.43
C ILE A 187 1.68 1.58 5.15
N GLY A 188 2.42 2.14 6.12
CA GLY A 188 2.07 3.34 6.86
C GLY A 188 1.66 4.53 6.01
N ALA A 189 2.50 4.88 5.03
CA ALA A 189 2.24 5.96 4.10
C ALA A 189 0.98 5.72 3.26
N ARG A 190 0.69 4.47 2.87
CA ARG A 190 -0.51 4.12 2.10
C ARG A 190 -1.77 4.19 2.95
N ILE A 191 -1.72 3.73 4.20
CA ILE A 191 -2.91 3.72 5.07
C ILE A 191 -3.27 5.11 5.59
N THR A 192 -2.27 5.97 5.83
CA THR A 192 -2.46 7.34 6.31
C THR A 192 -2.64 8.35 5.18
N ALA A 193 -2.48 7.93 3.92
CA ALA A 193 -2.71 8.79 2.77
C ALA A 193 -4.18 9.26 2.77
N PRO A 194 -4.45 10.55 2.51
CA PRO A 194 -5.81 11.03 2.30
C PRO A 194 -6.52 10.20 1.23
N PRO A 195 -7.86 9.97 1.33
CA PRO A 195 -8.59 9.22 0.32
C PRO A 195 -8.29 9.78 -1.07
N ARG A 196 -7.72 8.95 -1.96
CA ARG A 196 -7.49 9.36 -3.35
C ARG A 196 -8.83 9.74 -3.95
N ARG A 197 -9.00 11.01 -4.31
CA ARG A 197 -10.12 11.46 -5.14
C ARG A 197 -10.02 10.72 -6.46
N THR A 198 -10.95 9.82 -6.75
CA THR A 198 -11.14 9.31 -8.11
C THR A 198 -11.30 10.52 -9.03
N PRO A 199 -10.52 10.63 -10.12
CA PRO A 199 -10.73 11.69 -11.09
C PRO A 199 -12.16 11.55 -11.60
N THR A 200 -13.00 12.54 -11.30
CA THR A 200 -14.34 12.63 -11.86
C THR A 200 -14.18 12.60 -13.38
N PRO A 201 -14.79 11.63 -14.10
CA PRO A 201 -14.77 11.70 -15.56
C PRO A 201 -15.35 13.05 -15.94
N ALA A 202 -14.57 13.83 -16.71
CA ALA A 202 -15.04 15.11 -17.22
C ALA A 202 -16.36 14.86 -17.96
N PRO A 203 -17.40 15.67 -17.74
CA PRO A 203 -18.64 15.52 -18.48
C PRO A 203 -18.28 15.64 -19.96
N GLU A 204 -18.58 14.60 -20.74
CA GLU A 204 -18.52 14.67 -22.20
C GLU A 204 -19.25 15.94 -22.62
N ALA A 205 -18.50 16.91 -23.13
CA ALA A 205 -19.08 18.07 -23.77
C ALA A 205 -19.89 17.52 -24.94
N SER A 206 -21.21 17.45 -24.72
CA SER A 206 -22.21 17.06 -25.68
C SER A 206 -21.98 17.85 -26.96
N LEU A 207 -21.33 17.21 -27.94
CA LEU A 207 -21.20 17.72 -29.30
C LEU A 207 -22.61 17.73 -29.86
N MET A 208 -23.31 18.84 -29.63
CA MET A 208 -24.51 19.22 -30.36
C MET A 208 -24.13 19.29 -31.85
N ARG A 209 -24.30 18.15 -32.52
CA ARG A 209 -24.34 18.04 -33.97
C ARG A 209 -25.45 18.96 -34.45
N ALA A 210 -25.07 20.11 -35.01
CA ALA A 210 -25.97 20.89 -35.83
C ALA A 210 -26.51 19.98 -36.96
N PRO A 211 -27.83 19.92 -37.21
CA PRO A 211 -28.34 19.18 -38.35
C PRO A 211 -27.92 19.94 -39.61
N VAL A 212 -27.04 19.31 -40.40
CA VAL A 212 -26.72 19.72 -41.76
C VAL A 212 -27.99 19.54 -42.59
N LEU A 213 -28.63 20.66 -42.96
CA LEU A 213 -29.74 20.69 -43.89
C LEU A 213 -29.19 20.38 -45.30
N ALA A 214 -29.32 19.11 -45.68
CA ALA A 214 -28.99 18.64 -47.01
C ALA A 214 -29.96 19.26 -48.03
N ALA A 215 -29.38 19.99 -48.98
CA ALA A 215 -30.08 20.50 -50.15
C ALA A 215 -30.51 19.34 -51.07
N SER A 216 -31.81 19.16 -51.25
CA SER A 216 -32.37 18.39 -52.37
C SER A 216 -33.06 19.35 -53.34
N ARG A 217 -32.43 19.53 -54.51
CA ARG A 217 -33.00 20.16 -55.72
C ARG A 217 -34.29 19.45 -56.13
N GLY A 218 -35.30 20.20 -56.53
CA GLY A 218 -36.45 19.62 -57.22
C GLY A 218 -37.57 20.59 -57.59
N ARG A 219 -37.43 21.23 -58.76
CA ARG A 219 -38.51 21.50 -59.73
C ARG A 219 -39.49 22.64 -59.41
N ALA A 220 -39.26 23.77 -60.08
CA ALA A 220 -40.32 24.73 -60.43
C ALA A 220 -41.30 24.11 -61.43
N PRO A 221 -42.60 24.42 -61.30
CA PRO A 221 -43.37 24.81 -62.46
C PRO A 221 -44.24 26.06 -62.20
N GLY A 222 -44.13 27.03 -63.12
CA GLY A 222 -45.27 27.69 -63.75
C GLY A 222 -46.17 28.62 -62.91
N GLY A 223 -45.98 29.93 -63.12
CA GLY A 223 -46.99 30.82 -63.70
C GLY A 223 -48.21 31.24 -62.87
N LEU A 224 -48.33 32.56 -62.63
CA LEU A 224 -49.37 33.46 -63.15
C LEU A 224 -49.63 34.65 -62.20
N ILE A 225 -49.22 35.83 -62.66
CA ILE A 225 -49.98 37.10 -62.73
C ILE A 225 -50.98 37.38 -61.59
N ARG A 226 -50.71 38.39 -60.75
CA ARG A 226 -51.28 39.74 -60.89
C ARG A 226 -50.53 40.76 -60.04
#